data_AF-A0A2U2HPB2-F1
#
_entry.id   AF-A0A2U2HPB2-F1
#
_cell.length_a   1.000
_cell.length_b   1.000
_cell.length_c   1.000
_cell.angle_alpha   90.00
_cell.angle_beta   90.00
_cell.angle_gamma   90.00
#
_symmetry.space_group_name_H-M   'P 1'
#
loop_
_entity.id
_entity.type
_entity.pdbx_description
1 polymer ?
#
loop_
_entity_poly.entity_id
_entity_poly.type
_entity_poly.pdbx_seq_one_letter_code
_entity_poly.pdbx_strand_id
1 'polypeptide(L)'
;MRLLKIACLSALVLALPAAWAADATPVGLWKNIDDVTGQPKALIRISDNQGELQGKIEKLFRKPGTEQNPVCTLCDGANKGQPVIGMMFMWGLKKDGEEFAGGSILDPDNGKVYKSKMSLVEGGKKLKVRGYVGVPMFGRSQTWVRQE
;
A
#
# COMPACT_ATOMS: atom_id res chain seq x y z
N MET A 1 1.90 32.32 -71.05
CA MET A 1 3.16 32.81 -70.44
C MET A 1 3.05 32.59 -68.93
N ARG A 2 4.01 31.83 -68.38
CA ARG A 2 4.41 31.69 -66.96
C ARG A 2 3.43 31.05 -65.95
N LEU A 3 3.84 29.83 -65.59
CA LEU A 3 3.55 29.10 -64.36
C LEU A 3 3.72 29.95 -63.10
N LEU A 4 2.86 29.72 -62.10
CA LEU A 4 3.26 29.85 -60.70
C LEU A 4 2.90 28.56 -59.97
N LYS A 5 3.92 27.75 -59.72
CA LYS A 5 3.85 26.54 -58.90
C LYS A 5 3.75 26.99 -57.44
N ILE A 6 2.59 26.83 -56.82
CA ILE A 6 2.46 27.02 -55.37
C ILE A 6 2.98 25.73 -54.72
N ALA A 7 4.21 25.81 -54.20
CA ALA A 7 4.82 24.74 -53.43
C ALA A 7 4.05 24.56 -52.13
N CYS A 8 3.40 23.41 -51.97
CA CYS A 8 2.82 22.95 -50.71
C CYS A 8 3.98 22.70 -49.72
N LEU A 9 4.21 23.62 -48.78
CA LEU A 9 5.08 23.35 -47.63
C LEU A 9 4.27 22.62 -46.56
N SER A 10 4.63 21.36 -46.34
CA SER A 10 4.15 20.48 -45.29
C SER A 10 4.39 21.05 -43.88
N ALA A 11 3.37 21.01 -43.03
CA ALA A 11 3.55 21.03 -41.57
C ALA A 11 2.86 19.78 -40.99
N LEU A 12 3.61 18.67 -40.97
CA LEU A 12 3.19 17.46 -40.26
C LEU A 12 3.39 17.72 -38.75
N VAL A 13 2.34 18.20 -38.09
CA VAL A 13 2.33 18.35 -36.62
C VAL A 13 2.30 16.94 -36.02
N LEU A 14 3.46 16.45 -35.59
CA LEU A 14 3.58 15.26 -34.78
C LEU A 14 2.94 15.53 -33.41
N ALA A 15 1.70 15.11 -33.23
CA ALA A 15 1.06 15.06 -31.92
C ALA A 15 1.78 13.99 -31.08
N LEU A 16 2.72 14.42 -30.23
CA LEU A 16 3.31 13.55 -29.22
C LEU A 16 2.21 13.20 -28.20
N PRO A 17 1.93 11.91 -27.92
CA PRO A 17 1.05 11.56 -26.83
C PRO A 17 1.69 12.04 -25.53
N ALA A 18 1.00 12.92 -24.80
CA ALA A 18 1.35 13.23 -23.43
C ALA A 18 1.20 11.93 -22.62
N ALA A 19 2.31 11.32 -22.25
CA ALA A 19 2.31 10.22 -21.30
C ALA A 19 1.88 10.80 -19.94
N TRP A 20 0.60 10.67 -19.60
CA TRP A 20 0.15 10.89 -18.23
C TRP A 20 0.84 9.82 -17.36
N ALA A 21 1.86 10.23 -16.61
CA ALA A 21 2.37 9.42 -15.53
C ALA A 21 1.24 9.27 -14.51
N ALA A 22 0.63 8.09 -14.46
CA ALA A 22 -0.29 7.78 -13.37
C ALA A 22 0.49 7.90 -12.06
N ASP A 23 -0.01 8.69 -11.12
CA ASP A 23 0.58 8.80 -9.80
C ASP A 23 0.64 7.40 -9.18
N ALA A 24 1.84 6.99 -8.76
CA ALA A 24 2.03 5.67 -8.19
C ALA A 24 1.19 5.53 -6.92
N THR A 25 0.32 4.52 -6.90
CA THR A 25 -0.62 4.28 -5.79
C THR A 25 -0.25 3.03 -4.97
N PRO A 26 -0.40 3.07 -3.63
CA PRO A 26 -0.29 1.89 -2.78
C PRO A 26 -1.47 0.94 -2.92
N VAL A 27 -2.57 1.32 -3.59
CA VAL A 27 -3.69 0.41 -3.86
C VAL A 27 -3.17 -0.85 -4.55
N GLY A 28 -3.67 -2.00 -4.10
CA GLY A 28 -3.32 -3.31 -4.64
C GLY A 28 -3.02 -4.38 -3.60
N LEU A 29 -2.52 -5.53 -4.07
CA LEU A 29 -2.11 -6.66 -3.24
C LEU A 29 -0.63 -6.59 -2.86
N TRP A 30 -0.36 -6.79 -1.58
CA TRP A 30 0.98 -6.74 -1.01
C TRP A 30 1.27 -7.95 -0.15
N LYS A 31 2.49 -8.46 -0.22
CA LYS A 31 3.01 -9.48 0.70
C LYS A 31 3.95 -8.83 1.69
N ASN A 32 3.61 -8.82 2.98
CA ASN A 32 4.54 -8.33 3.99
C ASN A 32 5.55 -9.40 4.40
N ILE A 33 6.76 -8.95 4.67
CA ILE A 33 7.87 -9.76 5.13
C ILE A 33 8.14 -9.40 6.58
N ASP A 34 8.22 -10.41 7.44
CA ASP A 34 8.63 -10.25 8.83
C ASP A 34 10.08 -9.75 8.88
N ASP A 35 10.30 -8.62 9.55
CA ASP A 35 11.60 -7.93 9.64
C ASP A 35 12.61 -8.66 10.55
N VAL A 36 12.16 -9.62 11.34
CA VAL A 36 13.01 -10.42 12.24
C VAL A 36 13.42 -11.74 11.60
N THR A 37 12.46 -12.43 10.98
CA THR A 37 12.65 -13.80 10.43
C THR A 37 12.86 -13.83 8.93
N GLY A 38 12.52 -12.76 8.20
CA GLY A 38 12.60 -12.69 6.74
C GLY A 38 11.52 -13.51 6.01
N GLN A 39 10.56 -14.09 6.74
CA GLN A 39 9.51 -14.92 6.16
C GLN A 39 8.27 -14.09 5.81
N PRO A 40 7.49 -14.48 4.77
CA PRO A 40 6.19 -13.88 4.52
C PRO A 40 5.24 -14.05 5.72
N LYS A 41 4.52 -13.00 6.14
CA LYS A 41 3.48 -13.11 7.18
C LYS A 41 2.07 -13.16 6.62
N ALA A 42 1.76 -12.28 5.66
CA ALA A 42 0.40 -12.12 5.14
C ALA A 42 0.37 -11.60 3.70
N LEU A 43 -0.79 -11.78 3.06
CA LEU A 43 -1.22 -10.98 1.91
C LEU A 43 -2.21 -9.91 2.40
N ILE A 44 -1.97 -8.68 1.99
CA ILE A 44 -2.69 -7.49 2.42
C ILE A 44 -3.21 -6.75 1.19
N ARG A 45 -4.51 -6.54 1.15
CA ARG A 45 -5.19 -5.70 0.15
C ARG A 45 -5.25 -4.28 0.67
N ILE A 46 -4.68 -3.35 -0.10
CA ILE A 46 -4.89 -1.92 0.11
C ILE A 46 -5.96 -1.43 -0.87
N SER A 47 -6.94 -0.70 -0.36
CA SER A 47 -8.02 -0.08 -1.13
C SER A 47 -8.12 1.40 -0.79
N ASP A 48 -8.59 2.18 -1.76
CA ASP A 48 -8.90 3.61 -1.58
C ASP A 48 -10.39 3.77 -1.31
N ASN A 49 -10.73 4.51 -0.25
CA ASN A 49 -12.06 4.97 0.04
C ASN A 49 -12.06 6.51 0.12
N GLN A 50 -12.37 7.16 -1.00
CA GLN A 50 -12.46 8.62 -1.10
C GLN A 50 -11.17 9.35 -0.67
N GLY A 51 -10.01 8.83 -1.11
CA GLY A 51 -8.68 9.38 -0.80
C GLY A 51 -8.11 8.92 0.53
N GLU A 52 -8.82 8.07 1.27
CA GLU A 52 -8.33 7.41 2.48
C GLU A 52 -8.02 5.93 2.19
N LEU A 53 -6.76 5.54 2.39
CA LEU A 53 -6.32 4.17 2.21
C LEU A 53 -6.64 3.30 3.43
N GLN A 54 -7.14 2.11 3.15
CA GLN A 54 -7.45 1.07 4.11
C GLN A 54 -6.76 -0.24 3.74
N GLY A 55 -6.41 -1.05 4.73
CA GLY A 55 -5.75 -2.34 4.56
C GLY A 55 -6.53 -3.47 5.19
N LYS A 56 -6.75 -4.53 4.41
CA LYS A 56 -7.40 -5.77 4.84
C LYS A 56 -6.47 -6.95 4.69
N ILE A 57 -6.44 -7.84 5.68
CA ILE A 57 -5.68 -9.09 5.61
C ILE A 57 -6.47 -10.10 4.75
N GLU A 58 -5.94 -10.51 3.61
CA GLU A 58 -6.56 -11.51 2.73
C GLU A 58 -6.07 -12.93 3.02
N LYS A 59 -4.82 -13.09 3.47
CA LYS A 59 -4.22 -14.40 3.75
C LYS A 59 -3.14 -14.29 4.82
N LEU A 60 -2.98 -15.34 5.62
CA LEU A 60 -1.84 -15.51 6.51
C LEU A 60 -0.95 -16.66 6.01
N PHE A 61 0.37 -16.51 6.16
CA PHE A 61 1.35 -17.56 5.94
C PHE A 61 1.75 -18.10 7.32
N ARG A 62 1.12 -19.21 7.73
CA ARG A 62 1.32 -19.81 9.05
C ARG A 62 1.92 -21.20 8.90
N LYS A 63 2.59 -21.67 9.96
CA LYS A 63 3.17 -23.01 9.97
C LYS A 63 2.05 -24.06 9.93
N PRO A 64 2.23 -25.19 9.22
CA PRO A 64 1.31 -26.31 9.31
C PRO A 64 1.11 -26.76 10.76
N GLY A 65 -0.09 -27.23 11.10
CA GLY A 65 -0.43 -27.68 12.46
C GLY A 65 -0.69 -26.56 13.47
N THR A 66 -0.72 -25.29 13.04
CA THR A 66 -1.18 -24.16 13.86
C THR A 66 -2.59 -23.73 13.44
N GLU A 67 -3.31 -23.00 14.31
CA GLU A 67 -4.54 -22.31 13.90
C GLU A 67 -4.25 -21.40 12.71
N GLN A 68 -4.94 -21.62 11.58
CA GLN A 68 -4.66 -20.95 10.30
C GLN A 68 -5.36 -19.59 10.18
N ASN A 69 -6.47 -19.39 10.89
CA ASN A 69 -7.16 -18.12 10.97
C ASN A 69 -7.51 -17.79 12.44
N PRO A 70 -6.51 -17.38 13.24
CA PRO A 70 -6.76 -17.06 14.64
C PRO A 70 -7.72 -15.88 14.76
N VAL A 71 -8.43 -15.81 15.89
CA VAL A 71 -9.16 -14.61 16.29
C VAL A 71 -8.26 -13.68 17.09
N CYS A 72 -8.44 -12.37 16.97
CA CYS A 72 -7.66 -11.43 17.77
C CYS A 72 -8.23 -11.31 19.18
N THR A 73 -7.68 -12.07 20.12
CA THR A 73 -8.12 -12.08 21.52
C THR A 73 -7.62 -10.87 22.31
N LEU A 74 -6.47 -10.31 21.92
CA LEU A 74 -5.83 -9.16 22.55
C LEU A 74 -6.34 -7.82 22.01
N CYS A 75 -7.06 -7.83 20.89
CA CYS A 75 -7.68 -6.63 20.34
C CYS A 75 -8.82 -6.14 21.23
N ASP A 76 -9.12 -4.85 21.12
CA ASP A 76 -10.24 -4.19 21.79
C ASP A 76 -11.35 -3.80 20.81
N GLY A 77 -12.51 -3.44 21.37
CA GLY A 77 -13.65 -2.93 20.62
C GLY A 77 -14.16 -3.90 19.56
N ALA A 78 -14.46 -3.37 18.37
CA ALA A 78 -15.04 -4.14 17.26
C ALA A 78 -14.10 -5.24 16.71
N ASN A 79 -12.79 -5.15 16.96
CA ASN A 79 -11.81 -6.13 16.48
C ASN A 79 -11.60 -7.29 17.47
N LYS A 80 -12.11 -7.18 18.69
CA LYS A 80 -11.97 -8.23 19.71
C LYS A 80 -12.74 -9.48 19.30
N GLY A 81 -12.06 -10.62 19.31
CA GLY A 81 -12.66 -11.92 18.96
C GLY A 81 -12.98 -12.08 17.47
N GLN A 82 -12.57 -11.14 16.62
CA GLN A 82 -12.76 -11.25 15.17
C GLN A 82 -11.64 -12.05 14.53
N PRO A 83 -11.92 -12.85 13.48
CA PRO A 83 -10.90 -13.52 12.70
C PRO A 83 -9.89 -12.53 12.11
N VAL A 84 -8.61 -12.91 12.11
CA VAL A 84 -7.53 -12.07 11.57
C VAL A 84 -7.62 -12.00 10.04
N ILE A 85 -7.90 -13.10 9.35
CA ILE A 85 -8.21 -13.05 7.92
C ILE A 85 -9.56 -12.36 7.75
N GLY A 86 -9.57 -11.31 6.94
CA GLY A 86 -10.71 -10.45 6.71
C GLY A 86 -10.71 -9.17 7.54
N MET A 87 -9.83 -9.05 8.53
CA MET A 87 -9.75 -7.88 9.41
C MET A 87 -9.24 -6.66 8.65
N MET A 88 -9.96 -5.54 8.79
CA MET A 88 -9.43 -4.21 8.45
C MET A 88 -8.51 -3.75 9.57
N PHE A 89 -7.22 -3.94 9.37
CA PHE A 89 -6.20 -3.68 10.38
C PHE A 89 -5.46 -2.36 10.15
N MET A 90 -5.68 -1.70 9.00
CA MET A 90 -5.01 -0.45 8.65
C MET A 90 -6.03 0.52 8.03
N TRP A 91 -5.99 1.80 8.42
CA TRP A 91 -6.96 2.82 7.98
C TRP A 91 -6.40 4.24 8.13
N GLY A 92 -7.10 5.25 7.61
CA GLY A 92 -6.79 6.66 7.85
C GLY A 92 -5.59 7.23 7.06
N LEU A 93 -4.93 6.44 6.22
CA LEU A 93 -3.74 6.88 5.49
C LEU A 93 -4.14 7.74 4.30
N LYS A 94 -3.58 8.95 4.20
CA LYS A 94 -3.86 9.89 3.12
C LYS A 94 -2.56 10.34 2.48
N LYS A 95 -2.63 10.72 1.19
CA LYS A 95 -1.48 11.25 0.46
C LYS A 95 -0.94 12.49 1.17
N ASP A 96 0.36 12.51 1.44
CA ASP A 96 1.09 13.61 2.09
C ASP A 96 2.45 13.77 1.42
N GLY A 97 2.54 14.69 0.46
CA GLY A 97 3.70 14.83 -0.43
C GLY A 97 4.02 13.53 -1.16
N GLU A 98 5.21 12.98 -0.96
CA GLU A 98 5.65 11.73 -1.58
C GLU A 98 5.21 10.47 -0.81
N GLU A 99 4.74 10.62 0.43
CA GLU A 99 4.31 9.51 1.29
C GLU A 99 2.79 9.49 1.50
N PHE A 100 2.33 8.50 2.26
CA PHE A 100 0.97 8.41 2.77
C PHE A 100 1.05 8.33 4.30
N ALA A 101 0.39 9.24 4.99
CA ALA A 101 0.57 9.44 6.43
C ALA A 101 -0.77 9.70 7.13
N GLY A 102 -0.71 9.90 8.45
CA GLY A 102 -1.87 10.25 9.28
C GLY A 102 -2.76 9.07 9.72
N GLY A 103 -2.53 7.88 9.18
CA GLY A 103 -3.35 6.72 9.52
C GLY A 103 -2.83 5.89 10.68
N SER A 104 -3.47 4.75 10.87
CA SER A 104 -3.25 3.82 11.96
C SER A 104 -3.13 2.38 11.47
N ILE A 105 -2.43 1.56 12.24
CA ILE A 105 -2.26 0.13 11.99
C ILE A 105 -2.41 -0.63 13.31
N LEU A 106 -3.31 -1.61 13.34
CA LEU A 106 -3.51 -2.55 14.43
C LEU A 106 -2.60 -3.76 14.22
N ASP A 107 -1.86 -4.15 15.25
CA ASP A 107 -1.12 -5.40 15.27
C ASP A 107 -1.97 -6.49 15.96
N PRO A 108 -2.52 -7.47 15.23
CA PRO A 108 -3.34 -8.52 15.84
C PRO A 108 -2.56 -9.44 16.79
N ASP A 109 -1.22 -9.47 16.69
CA ASP A 109 -0.39 -10.32 17.56
C ASP A 109 -0.30 -9.77 18.99
N ASN A 110 -0.53 -8.46 19.19
CA ASN A 110 -0.50 -7.83 20.52
C ASN A 110 -1.70 -6.91 20.83
N GLY A 111 -2.63 -6.74 19.89
CA GLY A 111 -3.84 -5.94 20.04
C GLY A 111 -3.64 -4.44 20.00
N LYS A 112 -2.41 -3.94 19.81
CA LYS A 112 -2.11 -2.51 19.90
C LYS A 112 -2.28 -1.81 18.56
N VAL A 113 -2.73 -0.57 18.64
CA VAL A 113 -2.83 0.35 17.50
C VAL A 113 -1.64 1.31 17.51
N TYR A 114 -0.99 1.43 16.36
CA TYR A 114 0.14 2.31 16.13
C TYR A 114 -0.21 3.35 15.08
N LYS A 115 0.42 4.53 15.16
CA LYS A 115 0.39 5.46 14.02
C LYS A 115 1.15 4.84 12.86
N SER A 116 0.67 5.08 11.65
CA SER A 116 1.22 4.47 10.44
C SER A 116 1.54 5.52 9.38
N LYS A 117 2.62 5.27 8.65
CA LYS A 117 2.90 5.93 7.38
C LYS A 117 3.55 4.96 6.40
N MET A 118 3.43 5.23 5.10
CA MET A 118 4.00 4.39 4.06
C MET A 118 4.51 5.19 2.87
N SER A 119 5.49 4.63 2.17
CA SER A 119 6.00 5.18 0.93
C SER A 119 6.29 4.08 -0.08
N LEU A 120 5.96 4.36 -1.34
CA LEU A 120 6.32 3.51 -2.46
C LEU A 120 7.80 3.69 -2.77
N VAL A 121 8.49 2.58 -2.99
CA VAL A 121 9.90 2.57 -3.38
C VAL A 121 10.11 1.61 -4.54
N GLU A 122 11.29 1.69 -5.16
CA GLU A 122 11.66 0.84 -6.31
C GLU A 122 10.64 0.89 -7.45
N GLY A 123 10.19 2.10 -7.80
CA GLY A 123 9.18 2.30 -8.85
C GLY A 123 7.82 1.69 -8.52
N GLY A 124 7.49 1.58 -7.22
CA GLY A 124 6.22 1.03 -6.75
C GLY A 124 6.20 -0.48 -6.59
N LYS A 125 7.31 -1.19 -6.81
CA LYS A 125 7.42 -2.65 -6.59
C LYS A 125 7.44 -3.03 -5.11
N LYS A 126 7.83 -2.08 -4.25
CA LYS A 126 7.87 -2.26 -2.80
C LYS A 126 7.18 -1.11 -2.10
N LEU A 127 6.63 -1.41 -0.92
CA LEU A 127 6.01 -0.46 -0.03
C LEU A 127 6.74 -0.53 1.31
N LYS A 128 7.35 0.58 1.73
CA LYS A 128 7.87 0.70 3.10
C LYS A 128 6.73 1.15 3.98
N VAL A 129 6.36 0.35 4.97
CA VAL A 129 5.31 0.67 5.95
C VAL A 129 5.95 0.82 7.32
N ARG A 130 5.63 1.89 8.03
CA ARG A 130 6.19 2.18 9.36
C ARG A 130 5.09 2.37 10.39
N GLY A 131 5.09 1.54 11.42
CA GLY A 131 4.27 1.69 12.62
C GLY A 131 5.08 2.29 13.76
N TYR A 132 4.53 3.27 14.49
CA TYR A 132 5.25 3.97 15.56
C TYR A 132 4.34 4.46 16.70
N VAL A 133 4.94 4.74 17.85
CA VAL A 133 4.28 5.29 19.05
C VAL A 133 4.71 6.75 19.23
N GLY A 134 3.75 7.67 19.30
CA GLY A 134 4.03 9.10 19.46
C GLY A 134 4.67 9.72 18.20
N VAL A 135 6.00 9.66 18.11
CA VAL A 135 6.81 10.20 16.99
C VAL A 135 7.41 9.08 16.12
N PRO A 136 7.60 9.29 14.81
CA PRO A 136 8.07 8.25 13.88
C PRO A 136 9.39 7.57 14.26
N MET A 137 10.28 8.23 15.00
CA MET A 137 11.57 7.65 15.39
C MET A 137 11.41 6.40 16.28
N PHE A 138 10.37 6.33 17.10
CA PHE A 138 10.09 5.19 18.00
C PHE A 138 9.08 4.23 17.37
N GLY A 139 9.57 3.40 16.44
CA GLY A 139 8.73 2.48 15.71
C GLY A 139 9.52 1.46 14.90
N ARG A 140 8.79 0.60 14.18
CA ARG A 140 9.35 -0.42 13.29
C ARG A 140 8.89 -0.20 11.87
N SER A 141 9.77 -0.55 10.93
CA SER A 141 9.47 -0.49 9.50
C SER A 141 9.47 -1.90 8.93
N GLN A 142 8.47 -2.19 8.10
CA GLN A 142 8.41 -3.40 7.29
C GLN A 142 8.45 -3.02 5.81
N THR A 143 8.95 -3.95 5.01
CA THR A 143 8.91 -3.82 3.55
C THR A 143 7.92 -4.84 3.01
N TRP A 144 6.94 -4.36 2.26
CA TRP A 144 5.97 -5.20 1.58
C TRP A 144 6.29 -5.25 0.09
N VAL A 145 6.07 -6.41 -0.51
CA VAL A 145 6.37 -6.68 -1.93
C VAL A 145 5.06 -6.73 -2.69
N ARG A 146 4.93 -5.97 -3.78
CA ARG A 146 3.73 -5.97 -4.61
C ARG A 146 3.50 -7.35 -5.22
N GLN A 147 2.25 -7.80 -5.31
CA GLN A 147 1.87 -9.12 -5.84
C GLN A 147 1.00 -9.04 -7.10
N GLU A 148 0.87 -7.85 -7.70
CA GLU A 148 0.14 -7.57 -8.94
C GLU A 148 0.90 -6.55 -9.81
#